data_AF-A0A1T5C9C0-F1
#
_entry.id   AF-A0A1T5C9C0-F1
#
_cell.length_a   1.000
_cell.length_b   1.000
_cell.length_c   1.000
_cell.angle_alpha   90.00
_cell.angle_beta   90.00
_cell.angle_gamma   90.00
#
_symmetry.space_group_name_H-M   'P 1'
#
loop_
_entity.id
_entity.type
_entity.pdbx_description
1 polymer ?
#
loop_
_entity_poly.entity_id
_entity_poly.type
_entity_poly.pdbx_seq_one_letter_code
_entity_poly.pdbx_strand_id
1 'polypeptide(L)'
;MALIPKETELQEGLMAIFDTLLLKKGYVKSELVHMREKFNIACDEHIQNGFKSDQGWINANICHQNKFMEYEMYCHLIDIINDFKDIYGQFPDYLEMYQTLNQLMIQLAEEEKYELAAIIKLWADKIEDAIQEHSYC
;
A
#
# COMPACT_ATOMS: atom_id res chain seq x y z
N MET A 1 -30.95 -11.51 18.74
CA MET A 1 -29.63 -11.12 18.19
C MET A 1 -28.95 -12.40 17.77
N ALA A 2 -28.62 -12.55 16.49
CA ALA A 2 -27.86 -13.70 16.03
C ALA A 2 -26.42 -13.55 16.55
N LEU A 3 -25.93 -14.56 17.26
CA LEU A 3 -24.51 -14.66 17.62
C LEU A 3 -23.77 -15.01 16.32
N ILE A 4 -23.15 -14.01 15.70
CA ILE A 4 -22.23 -14.25 14.60
C ILE A 4 -21.01 -14.98 15.19
N PRO A 5 -20.52 -16.08 14.58
CA PRO A 5 -19.30 -16.72 15.04
C PRO A 5 -18.13 -15.73 14.99
N LYS A 6 -17.26 -15.71 16.01
CA LYS A 6 -16.09 -14.80 16.06
C LYS A 6 -15.18 -14.90 14.84
N GLU A 7 -15.08 -16.09 14.28
CA GLU A 7 -14.35 -16.31 13.02
C GLU A 7 -14.98 -15.50 11.88
N THR A 8 -16.31 -15.45 11.80
CA THR A 8 -17.01 -14.65 10.80
C THR A 8 -16.77 -13.15 11.03
N GLU A 9 -16.77 -12.68 12.28
CA GLU A 9 -16.45 -11.28 12.60
C GLU A 9 -15.01 -10.91 12.23
N LEU A 10 -14.04 -11.80 12.50
CA LEU A 10 -12.65 -11.63 12.09
C LEU A 10 -12.53 -11.52 10.57
N GLN A 11 -13.17 -12.43 9.83
CA GLN A 11 -13.10 -12.41 8.37
C GLN A 11 -13.76 -11.15 7.78
N GLU A 12 -14.88 -10.70 8.34
CA GLU A 12 -15.50 -9.42 7.97
C GLU A 12 -14.54 -8.25 8.22
N GLY A 13 -13.83 -8.25 9.36
CA GLY A 13 -12.81 -7.27 9.68
C GLY A 13 -11.63 -7.25 8.69
N LEU A 14 -11.10 -8.43 8.36
CA LEU A 14 -10.02 -8.57 7.39
C LEU A 14 -10.44 -8.13 5.98
N MET A 15 -11.66 -8.45 5.57
CA MET A 15 -12.24 -7.96 4.31
C MET A 15 -12.36 -6.43 4.30
N ALA A 16 -12.83 -5.82 5.39
CA ALA A 16 -12.93 -4.37 5.49
C ALA A 16 -11.55 -3.67 5.43
N ILE A 17 -10.52 -4.27 6.03
CA ILE A 17 -9.14 -3.81 5.90
C ILE A 17 -8.68 -3.88 4.44
N PHE A 18 -8.95 -5.00 3.78
CA PHE A 18 -8.59 -5.19 2.37
C PHE A 18 -9.31 -4.19 1.44
N ASP A 19 -10.60 -3.94 1.66
CA ASP A 19 -11.34 -2.92 0.91
C ASP A 19 -10.77 -1.51 1.13
N THR A 20 -10.36 -1.20 2.37
CA THR A 20 -9.68 0.06 2.69
C THR A 20 -8.33 0.17 1.96
N LEU A 21 -7.59 -0.93 1.84
CA LEU A 21 -6.34 -1.01 1.09
C LEU A 21 -6.57 -0.74 -0.41
N LEU A 22 -7.61 -1.33 -1.01
CA LEU A 22 -8.00 -1.07 -2.39
C LEU A 22 -8.35 0.40 -2.63
N LEU A 23 -9.10 1.02 -1.70
CA LEU A 23 -9.41 2.45 -1.76
C LEU A 23 -8.16 3.32 -1.66
N LYS A 24 -7.23 2.97 -0.76
CA LYS A 24 -5.97 3.71 -0.60
C LYS A 24 -5.11 3.63 -1.87
N LYS A 25 -4.99 2.45 -2.49
CA LYS A 25 -4.35 2.30 -3.82
C LYS A 25 -5.01 3.22 -4.85
N GLY A 26 -6.34 3.26 -4.89
CA GLY A 26 -7.08 4.13 -5.81
C GLY A 26 -6.75 5.61 -5.62
N TYR A 27 -6.68 6.05 -4.36
CA TYR A 27 -6.26 7.41 -4.01
C TYR A 27 -4.82 7.70 -4.46
N VAL A 28 -3.87 6.84 -4.11
CA VAL A 28 -2.45 7.01 -4.50
C VAL A 28 -2.29 7.04 -6.03
N LYS A 29 -3.07 6.24 -6.76
CA LYS A 29 -3.12 6.30 -8.23
C LYS A 29 -3.53 7.68 -8.74
N SER A 30 -4.56 8.28 -8.16
CA SER A 30 -4.99 9.62 -8.57
C SER A 30 -3.92 10.68 -8.28
N GLU A 31 -3.20 10.56 -7.16
CA GLU A 31 -2.08 11.44 -6.85
C GLU A 31 -0.93 11.26 -7.83
N LEU A 32 -0.61 10.02 -8.22
CA LEU A 32 0.41 9.71 -9.21
C LEU A 32 0.10 10.36 -10.57
N VAL A 33 -1.15 10.29 -11.02
CA VAL A 33 -1.59 10.96 -12.27
C VAL A 33 -1.37 12.47 -12.17
N HIS A 34 -1.76 13.09 -11.06
CA HIS A 34 -1.54 14.52 -10.83
C HIS A 34 -0.04 14.89 -10.80
N MET A 35 0.79 14.05 -10.16
CA MET A 35 2.24 14.27 -10.16
C MET A 35 2.84 14.11 -11.56
N ARG A 36 2.29 13.23 -12.40
CA ARG A 36 2.72 13.09 -13.79
C ARG A 36 2.40 14.32 -14.62
N GLU A 37 1.23 14.93 -14.42
CA GLU A 37 0.86 16.18 -15.07
C GLU A 37 1.84 17.31 -14.70
N LYS A 38 2.13 17.46 -13.40
CA LYS A 38 3.14 18.43 -12.92
C LYS A 38 4.53 18.20 -13.50
N PHE A 39 4.93 16.93 -13.60
CA PHE A 39 6.20 16.57 -14.21
C PHE A 39 6.26 16.96 -15.69
N ASN A 40 5.19 16.71 -16.44
CA ASN A 40 5.13 17.09 -17.86
C ASN A 40 5.23 18.61 -18.02
N ILE A 41 4.52 19.39 -17.19
CA ILE A 41 4.61 20.86 -17.19
C ILE A 41 6.04 21.33 -16.91
N ALA A 42 6.68 20.75 -15.88
CA ALA A 42 8.06 21.10 -15.54
C ALA A 42 9.05 20.73 -16.66
N CYS A 43 8.80 19.66 -17.41
CA CYS A 43 9.57 19.31 -18.60
C CYS A 43 9.41 20.36 -19.71
N ASP A 44 8.18 20.77 -20.00
CA ASP A 44 7.90 21.77 -21.02
C ASP A 44 8.56 23.11 -20.69
N GLU A 45 8.45 23.57 -19.44
CA GLU A 45 9.11 24.78 -18.96
C GLU A 45 10.64 24.69 -19.05
N HIS A 46 11.21 23.53 -18.71
CA HIS A 46 12.65 23.29 -18.79
C HIS A 46 13.17 23.36 -20.24
N ILE A 47 12.42 22.79 -21.18
CA ILE A 47 12.71 22.87 -22.62
C ILE A 47 12.57 24.31 -23.13
N GLN A 48 11.46 24.99 -22.81
CA GLN A 48 11.19 26.37 -23.25
C GLN A 48 12.23 27.37 -22.73
N ASN A 49 12.74 27.15 -21.52
CA ASN A 49 13.79 27.98 -20.93
C ASN A 49 15.19 27.64 -21.46
N GLY A 50 15.31 26.69 -22.40
CA GLY A 50 16.57 26.29 -23.02
C GLY A 50 17.52 25.65 -22.04
N PHE A 51 17.02 24.82 -21.12
CA PHE A 51 17.82 24.07 -20.14
C PHE A 51 18.65 24.96 -19.19
N LYS A 52 18.15 26.17 -18.90
CA LYS A 52 18.82 27.13 -18.02
C LYS A 52 18.48 26.97 -16.54
N SER A 53 17.46 26.18 -16.22
CA SER A 53 16.98 25.95 -14.86
C SER A 53 16.56 24.49 -14.70
N ASP A 54 17.35 23.73 -13.94
CA ASP A 54 17.21 22.27 -13.83
C ASP A 54 16.43 21.88 -12.57
N GLN A 55 16.45 22.73 -11.54
CA GLN A 55 15.95 22.36 -10.21
C GLN A 55 14.45 22.03 -10.20
N GLY A 56 13.64 22.79 -10.95
CA GLY A 56 12.19 22.55 -11.04
C GLY A 56 11.87 21.21 -11.68
N TRP A 57 12.55 20.87 -12.78
CA TRP A 57 12.40 19.60 -13.46
C TRP A 57 12.91 18.42 -12.60
N ILE A 58 14.11 18.55 -11.99
CA ILE A 58 14.68 17.53 -11.10
C ILE A 58 13.72 17.22 -9.95
N ASN A 59 13.21 18.26 -9.28
CA ASN A 59 12.29 18.10 -8.16
C ASN A 59 10.99 17.43 -8.61
N ALA A 60 10.43 17.83 -9.74
CA ALA A 60 9.21 17.22 -10.27
C ALA A 60 9.43 15.75 -10.64
N ASN A 61 10.59 15.40 -11.19
CA ASN A 61 10.96 14.02 -11.50
C ASN A 61 11.04 13.18 -10.22
N ILE A 62 11.78 13.65 -9.21
CA ILE A 62 11.93 12.95 -7.92
C ILE A 62 10.56 12.72 -7.28
N CYS A 63 9.71 13.76 -7.22
CA CYS A 63 8.36 13.65 -6.66
C CYS A 63 7.51 12.61 -7.41
N HIS A 64 7.54 12.59 -8.74
CA HIS A 64 6.82 11.61 -9.54
C HIS A 64 7.35 10.18 -9.30
N GLN A 65 8.69 9.99 -9.28
CA GLN A 65 9.30 8.69 -9.03
C GLN A 65 8.95 8.14 -7.64
N ASN A 66 9.05 8.97 -6.59
CA ASN A 66 8.69 8.56 -5.24
C ASN A 66 7.22 8.15 -5.14
N LYS A 67 6.32 8.92 -5.76
CA LYS A 67 4.89 8.59 -5.79
C LYS A 67 4.60 7.33 -6.61
N PHE A 68 5.36 7.07 -7.67
CA PHE A 68 5.27 5.84 -8.46
C PHE A 68 5.68 4.63 -7.62
N MET A 69 6.81 4.72 -6.90
CA MET A 69 7.26 3.65 -6.00
C MET A 69 6.24 3.35 -4.89
N GLU A 70 5.63 4.39 -4.31
CA GLU A 70 4.53 4.22 -3.35
C GLU A 70 3.37 3.44 -3.98
N TYR A 71 2.92 3.82 -5.18
CA TYR A 71 1.83 3.14 -5.88
C TYR A 71 2.14 1.67 -6.19
N GLU A 72 3.35 1.38 -6.67
CA GLU A 72 3.80 0.01 -6.96
C GLU A 72 3.80 -0.84 -5.68
N MET A 73 4.20 -0.28 -4.55
CA MET A 73 4.16 -0.97 -3.25
C MET A 73 2.73 -1.35 -2.85
N TYR A 74 1.76 -0.46 -3.06
CA TYR A 74 0.34 -0.79 -2.82
C TYR A 74 -0.16 -1.89 -3.76
N CYS A 75 0.26 -1.91 -5.03
CA CYS A 75 -0.08 -3.00 -5.94
C CYS A 75 0.50 -4.33 -5.45
N HIS A 76 1.79 -4.36 -5.13
CA HIS A 76 2.46 -5.56 -4.67
C HIS A 76 1.88 -6.09 -3.34
N LEU A 77 1.55 -5.21 -2.39
CA LEU A 77 0.88 -5.59 -1.15
C LEU A 77 -0.49 -6.23 -1.41
N ILE A 78 -1.27 -5.68 -2.34
CA ILE A 78 -2.57 -6.26 -2.72
C ILE A 78 -2.41 -7.63 -3.36
N ASP A 79 -1.40 -7.81 -4.21
CA ASP A 79 -1.13 -9.10 -4.85
C ASP A 79 -0.79 -10.16 -3.79
N ILE A 80 0.08 -9.84 -2.84
CA ILE A 80 0.41 -10.73 -1.72
C ILE A 80 -0.84 -11.10 -0.92
N ILE A 81 -1.65 -10.12 -0.50
CA ILE A 81 -2.84 -10.40 0.31
C ILE A 81 -3.87 -11.23 -0.49
N ASN A 82 -4.01 -10.98 -1.80
CA ASN A 82 -4.90 -11.76 -2.65
C ASN A 82 -4.49 -13.23 -2.76
N ASP A 83 -3.20 -13.57 -2.65
CA ASP A 83 -2.73 -14.96 -2.68
C ASP A 83 -3.26 -15.78 -1.48
N PHE A 84 -3.62 -15.12 -0.37
CA PHE A 84 -4.24 -15.74 0.81
C PHE A 84 -5.77 -15.73 0.77
N LYS A 85 -6.36 -15.15 -0.29
CA LYS A 85 -7.81 -15.01 -0.43
C LYS A 85 -8.38 -16.24 -1.13
N ASP A 86 -9.36 -16.90 -0.51
CA ASP A 86 -10.01 -18.07 -1.08
C ASP A 86 -11.07 -17.70 -2.13
N ILE A 87 -11.71 -18.73 -2.72
CA ILE A 87 -12.77 -18.57 -3.73
C ILE A 87 -14.02 -17.87 -3.21
N TYR A 88 -14.22 -17.82 -1.88
CA TYR A 88 -15.33 -17.14 -1.22
C TYR A 88 -14.96 -15.72 -0.80
N GLY A 89 -13.71 -15.32 -1.00
CA GLY A 89 -13.19 -14.02 -0.66
C GLY A 89 -12.79 -13.87 0.81
N GLN A 90 -12.64 -14.99 1.53
CA GLN A 90 -12.17 -15.06 2.91
C GLN A 90 -10.65 -15.27 2.95
N PHE A 91 -10.04 -15.02 4.11
CA PHE A 91 -8.62 -15.21 4.37
C PHE A 91 -8.43 -16.35 5.39
N PRO A 92 -8.52 -17.62 4.98
CA PRO A 92 -8.38 -18.75 5.91
C PRO A 92 -7.00 -18.80 6.57
N ASP A 93 -5.95 -18.43 5.83
CA ASP A 93 -4.55 -18.47 6.28
C ASP A 93 -4.04 -17.08 6.74
N TYR A 94 -4.91 -16.31 7.43
CA TYR A 94 -4.62 -14.93 7.83
C TYR A 94 -3.38 -14.76 8.72
N LEU A 95 -3.01 -15.80 9.49
CA LEU A 95 -1.78 -15.79 10.29
C LEU A 95 -0.53 -15.86 9.41
N GLU A 96 -0.55 -16.71 8.38
CA GLU A 96 0.55 -16.82 7.42
C GLU A 96 0.64 -15.55 6.55
N MET A 97 -0.51 -14.97 6.19
CA MET A 97 -0.59 -13.66 5.55
C MET A 97 0.13 -12.59 6.39
N TYR A 98 -0.23 -12.45 7.67
CA TYR A 98 0.41 -11.49 8.58
C TYR A 98 1.92 -11.73 8.71
N GLN A 99 2.36 -12.97 8.86
CA GLN A 99 3.78 -13.33 8.95
C GLN A 99 4.54 -12.95 7.66
N THR A 100 3.93 -13.19 6.49
CA THR A 100 4.49 -12.85 5.19
C THR A 100 4.68 -11.34 5.06
N LEU A 101 3.69 -10.54 5.47
CA LEU A 101 3.80 -9.08 5.47
C LEU A 101 4.90 -8.58 6.40
N ASN A 102 5.04 -9.16 7.60
CA ASN A 102 6.11 -8.81 8.51
C ASN A 102 7.50 -9.15 7.97
N GLN A 103 7.66 -10.31 7.34
CA GLN A 103 8.93 -10.68 6.71
C GLN A 103 9.30 -9.70 5.59
N LEU A 104 8.33 -9.33 4.74
CA LEU A 104 8.53 -8.33 3.70
C LEU A 104 8.91 -6.96 4.27
N MET A 105 8.24 -6.52 5.34
CA MET A 105 8.56 -5.27 6.04
C MET A 105 10.03 -5.29 6.53
N ILE A 106 10.46 -6.38 7.16
CA ILE A 106 11.83 -6.52 7.67
C ILE A 106 12.83 -6.49 6.51
N GLN A 107 12.59 -7.23 5.43
CA GLN A 107 13.44 -7.22 4.24
C GLN A 107 13.59 -5.82 3.64
N LEU A 108 12.48 -5.08 3.51
CA LEU A 108 12.52 -3.69 3.02
C LEU A 108 13.32 -2.78 3.96
N ALA A 109 13.23 -2.98 5.28
CA ALA A 109 14.00 -2.21 6.24
C ALA A 109 15.51 -2.55 6.20
N GLU A 110 15.86 -3.82 5.98
CA GLU A 110 17.25 -4.27 5.78
C GLU A 110 17.86 -3.70 4.49
N GLU A 111 17.04 -3.50 3.45
CA GLU A 111 17.42 -2.83 2.20
C GLU A 111 17.39 -1.29 2.29
N GLU A 112 17.23 -0.72 3.50
CA GLU A 112 17.12 0.73 3.76
C GLU A 112 15.95 1.42 3.03
N LYS A 113 14.95 0.65 2.57
CA LYS A 113 13.73 1.15 1.92
C LYS A 113 12.66 1.49 2.96
N TYR A 114 13.00 2.37 3.89
CA TYR A 114 12.18 2.64 5.09
C TYR A 114 10.77 3.16 4.80
N GLU A 115 10.60 3.98 3.76
CA GLU A 115 9.27 4.49 3.37
C GLU A 115 8.35 3.35 2.92
N LEU A 116 8.89 2.39 2.16
CA LEU A 116 8.13 1.23 1.70
C LEU A 116 7.87 0.25 2.84
N ALA A 117 8.85 0.02 3.71
CA ALA A 117 8.68 -0.78 4.92
C ALA A 117 7.57 -0.21 5.83
N ALA A 118 7.51 1.12 5.98
CA ALA A 118 6.47 1.77 6.76
C ALA A 118 5.06 1.58 6.17
N ILE A 119 4.93 1.54 4.85
CA ILE A 119 3.65 1.20 4.19
C ILE A 119 3.23 -0.22 4.56
N ILE A 120 4.13 -1.20 4.43
CA ILE A 120 3.80 -2.60 4.78
C ILE A 120 3.44 -2.72 6.26
N LYS A 121 4.24 -2.11 7.15
CA LYS A 121 3.99 -2.10 8.59
C LYS A 121 2.59 -1.59 8.92
N LEU A 122 2.18 -0.46 8.33
CA LEU A 122 0.86 0.12 8.58
C LEU A 122 -0.28 -0.88 8.33
N TRP A 123 -0.17 -1.72 7.31
CA TRP A 123 -1.19 -2.70 6.98
C TRP A 123 -1.05 -3.99 7.77
N ALA A 124 0.18 -4.42 8.06
CA ALA A 124 0.44 -5.54 8.95
C ALA A 124 -0.11 -5.27 10.36
N ASP A 125 0.13 -4.07 10.92
CA ASP A 125 -0.40 -3.64 12.21
C ASP A 125 -1.94 -3.70 12.23
N LYS A 126 -2.62 -3.22 11.17
CA LYS A 126 -4.09 -3.27 11.07
C LYS A 126 -4.63 -4.70 11.09
N ILE A 127 -3.94 -5.61 10.39
CA ILE A 127 -4.29 -7.02 10.36
C ILE A 127 -4.07 -7.65 11.73
N GLU A 128 -2.96 -7.32 12.40
CA GLU A 128 -2.67 -7.77 13.76
C GLU A 128 -3.74 -7.32 14.75
N ASP A 129 -4.12 -6.03 14.71
CA ASP A 129 -5.16 -5.48 15.57
C ASP A 129 -6.47 -6.25 15.39
N ALA A 130 -6.89 -6.50 14.14
CA ALA A 130 -8.08 -7.29 13.85
C ALA A 130 -7.97 -8.72 14.40
N ILE A 131 -6.82 -9.38 14.25
CA ILE A 131 -6.60 -10.73 14.80
C ILE A 131 -6.68 -10.71 16.33
N GLN A 132 -6.05 -9.74 17.00
CA GLN A 132 -6.02 -9.64 18.45
C GLN A 132 -7.40 -9.34 19.04
N GLU A 133 -8.17 -8.44 18.43
CA GLU A 133 -9.53 -8.10 18.86
C GLU A 133 -10.46 -9.33 18.90
N HIS A 134 -10.25 -10.29 17.99
CA HIS A 134 -11.09 -11.47 17.86
C HIS A 134 -10.50 -12.74 18.51
N SER A 135 -9.24 -12.70 18.97
CA SER A 135 -8.55 -13.84 19.60
C SER A 135 -8.73 -13.96 21.13
N TYR A 136 -9.12 -12.90 21.84
CA TYR A 136 -9.06 -12.83 23.32
C TYR A 136 -10.41 -12.96 24.07
N CYS A 137 -11.41 -13.66 23.55
CA CYS A 137 -12.63 -13.99 24.31
C CYS A 137 -13.10 -15.43 24.05
#